data_AF-A0AAD4W0P4-F1
#
_entry.id   AF-A0AAD4W0P4-F1
#
_cell.length_a   1.000
_cell.length_b   1.000
_cell.length_c   1.000
_cell.angle_alpha   90.00
_cell.angle_beta   90.00
_cell.angle_gamma   90.00
#
_symmetry.space_group_name_H-M   'P 1'
#
loop_
_entity.id
_entity.type
_entity.pdbx_description
1 polymer ?
#
loop_
_entity_poly.entity_id
_entity_poly.type
_entity_poly.pdbx_seq_one_letter_code
_entity_poly.pdbx_strand_id
1 'polypeptide(L)'
;MFEFECEMNKMKGLESGEAAHDWLRNKDINKWARHTFTIRIKCNMLLNNLYECFNSWILQARDKLIFTMLEMIRCNLMRRLQVKRDTMRIHEQPICSKIHNKLNKFKSLSRKYVPMYSGNGLFQVRELIDDQYVVNLSKRRCSCNR
;
A
#
# COMPACT_ATOMS: atom_id res chain seq x y z
N MET A 1 -6.68 15.08 4.22
CA MET A 1 -7.65 15.92 3.50
C MET A 1 -6.93 16.93 2.60
N PHE A 2 -5.99 17.73 3.13
CA PHE A 2 -5.17 18.66 2.34
C PHE A 2 -4.38 17.98 1.19
N GLU A 3 -3.65 16.89 1.48
CA GLU A 3 -2.91 16.13 0.45
C GLU A 3 -3.85 15.57 -0.65
N PHE A 4 -5.05 15.12 -0.28
CA PHE A 4 -6.02 14.59 -1.25
C PHE A 4 -6.52 15.68 -2.20
N GLU A 5 -6.88 16.85 -1.67
CA GLU A 5 -7.33 17.98 -2.49
C GLU A 5 -6.21 18.52 -3.40
N CYS A 6 -4.96 18.54 -2.91
CA CYS A 6 -3.80 18.89 -3.72
C CYS A 6 -3.64 17.94 -4.92
N GLU A 7 -3.70 16.62 -4.68
CA GLU A 7 -3.60 15.62 -5.75
C GLU A 7 -4.80 15.65 -6.72
N MET A 8 -6.02 15.88 -6.22
CA MET A 8 -7.20 16.07 -7.08
C MET A 8 -7.06 17.29 -7.98
N ASN A 9 -6.48 18.39 -7.47
CA ASN A 9 -6.24 19.59 -8.27
C ASN A 9 -5.12 19.38 -9.31
N LYS A 10 -4.05 18.65 -8.97
CA LYS A 10 -3.00 18.30 -9.95
C LYS A 10 -3.56 17.48 -11.12
N MET A 11 -4.54 16.61 -10.86
CA MET A 11 -5.17 15.78 -11.89
C MET A 11 -5.83 16.62 -12.99
N LYS A 12 -6.40 17.78 -12.66
CA LYS A 12 -7.02 18.67 -13.66
C LYS A 12 -6.04 19.18 -14.72
N GLY A 13 -4.75 19.25 -14.40
CA GLY A 13 -3.70 19.70 -15.33
C GLY A 13 -3.20 18.62 -16.30
N LEU A 14 -3.72 17.39 -16.24
CA LEU A 14 -3.35 16.30 -17.14
C LEU A 14 -4.24 16.28 -18.39
N GLU A 15 -3.74 15.67 -19.47
CA GLU A 15 -4.55 15.41 -20.66
C GLU A 15 -5.74 14.51 -20.29
N SER A 16 -6.96 14.94 -20.64
CA SER A 16 -8.23 14.33 -20.16
C SER A 16 -8.44 14.35 -18.64
N GLY A 17 -7.68 15.16 -17.90
CA GLY A 17 -7.68 15.22 -16.44
C GLY A 17 -8.95 15.83 -15.83
N GLU A 18 -9.60 16.75 -16.52
CA GLU A 18 -10.84 17.39 -16.06
C GLU A 18 -12.02 16.41 -16.04
N ALA A 19 -12.21 15.64 -17.13
CA ALA A 19 -13.22 14.59 -17.19
C ALA A 19 -12.99 13.49 -16.13
N ALA A 20 -11.74 13.11 -15.89
CA ALA A 20 -11.38 12.14 -14.85
C ALA A 20 -11.65 12.68 -13.43
N HIS A 21 -11.29 13.95 -13.18
CA HIS A 21 -11.56 14.63 -11.93
C HIS A 21 -13.05 14.65 -11.60
N ASP A 22 -13.89 15.05 -12.56
CA ASP A 22 -15.33 15.17 -12.36
C ASP A 22 -15.99 13.80 -12.18
N TRP A 23 -15.55 12.80 -12.94
CA TRP A 23 -16.00 11.42 -12.76
C TRP A 23 -15.68 10.88 -11.35
N LEU A 24 -14.49 11.17 -10.83
CA LEU A 24 -14.08 10.76 -9.47
C LEU A 24 -14.85 11.52 -8.39
N ARG A 25 -15.10 12.82 -8.57
CA ARG A 25 -15.92 13.64 -7.65
C ARG A 25 -17.36 13.15 -7.57
N ASN A 26 -17.91 12.68 -8.69
CA ASN A 26 -19.27 12.14 -8.74
C ASN A 26 -19.40 10.76 -8.08
N LYS A 27 -18.30 10.08 -7.75
CA LYS A 27 -18.32 8.82 -7.01
C LYS A 27 -18.20 9.04 -5.51
N ASP A 28 -18.91 8.20 -4.76
CA ASP A 28 -18.75 8.11 -3.31
C ASP A 28 -17.29 7.88 -2.92
N ILE A 29 -16.71 8.90 -2.29
CA ILE A 29 -15.32 8.99 -1.87
C ILE A 29 -14.91 7.86 -0.91
N ASN A 30 -15.87 7.28 -0.18
CA ASN A 30 -15.63 6.15 0.73
C ASN A 30 -15.32 4.85 0.00
N LYS A 31 -15.62 4.76 -1.30
CA LYS A 31 -15.44 3.53 -2.10
C LYS A 31 -14.07 3.44 -2.77
N TRP A 32 -13.38 4.56 -2.96
CA TRP A 32 -12.17 4.59 -3.80
C TRP A 32 -11.02 5.41 -3.21
N ALA A 33 -11.29 6.45 -2.41
CA ALA A 33 -10.24 7.30 -1.87
C ALA A 33 -9.63 6.66 -0.62
N ARG A 34 -8.40 6.18 -0.71
CA ARG A 34 -7.73 5.45 0.39
C ARG A 34 -7.75 6.15 1.75
N HIS A 35 -7.76 7.49 1.79
CA HIS A 35 -7.76 8.26 3.04
C HIS A 35 -9.07 8.19 3.83
N THR A 36 -10.16 7.72 3.22
CA THR A 36 -11.46 7.52 3.86
C THR A 36 -11.66 6.09 4.36
N PHE A 37 -10.77 5.17 3.96
CA PHE A 37 -10.87 3.77 4.34
C PHE A 37 -10.66 3.57 5.85
N THR A 38 -11.27 2.51 6.37
CA THR A 38 -11.20 2.20 7.80
C THR A 38 -9.75 1.92 8.21
N ILE A 39 -9.25 2.69 9.19
CA ILE A 39 -7.88 2.56 9.73
C ILE A 39 -7.60 1.22 10.43
N ARG A 40 -8.63 0.41 10.69
CA ARG A 40 -8.54 -0.92 11.33
C ARG A 40 -7.79 -1.92 10.46
N ILE A 41 -7.95 -1.86 9.14
CA ILE A 41 -7.33 -2.80 8.20
C ILE A 41 -6.39 -2.01 7.29
N LYS A 42 -5.12 -1.92 7.69
CA LYS A 42 -4.06 -1.31 6.88
C LYS A 42 -3.51 -2.31 5.85
N CYS A 43 -4.33 -2.65 4.86
CA CYS A 43 -3.87 -3.47 3.75
C CYS A 43 -3.40 -2.58 2.59
N ASN A 44 -2.14 -2.72 2.18
CA ASN A 44 -1.64 -2.08 0.96
C ASN A 44 -2.15 -2.75 -0.32
N MET A 45 -2.87 -3.87 -0.20
CA MET A 45 -3.37 -4.64 -1.31
C MET A 45 -4.72 -4.07 -1.74
N LEU A 46 -4.72 -3.32 -2.84
CA LEU A 46 -5.95 -2.89 -3.50
C LEU A 46 -6.50 -4.07 -4.31
N LEU A 47 -7.83 -4.24 -4.34
CA LEU A 47 -8.48 -5.38 -4.99
C LEU A 47 -8.03 -5.56 -6.45
N ASN A 48 -7.90 -4.46 -7.21
CA ASN A 48 -7.45 -4.52 -8.61
C ASN A 48 -6.05 -5.16 -8.75
N ASN A 49 -5.16 -4.92 -7.78
CA ASN A 49 -3.81 -5.48 -7.79
C ASN A 49 -3.82 -7.02 -7.66
N LEU A 50 -4.79 -7.63 -6.96
CA LEU A 50 -4.87 -9.10 -6.92
C LEU A 50 -5.27 -9.69 -8.27
N TYR A 51 -6.28 -9.11 -8.91
CA TYR A 51 -6.76 -9.59 -10.21
C TYR A 51 -5.68 -9.45 -11.27
N GLU A 52 -5.01 -8.30 -11.33
CA GLU A 52 -3.88 -8.07 -12.23
C GLU A 52 -2.73 -9.05 -11.98
N CYS A 53 -2.34 -9.24 -10.71
CA CYS A 53 -1.31 -10.21 -10.33
C CYS A 53 -1.69 -11.64 -10.71
N PHE A 54 -2.93 -12.05 -10.47
CA PHE A 54 -3.41 -13.39 -10.78
C PHE A 54 -3.46 -13.61 -12.29
N ASN A 55 -4.03 -12.66 -13.04
CA ASN A 55 -4.11 -12.72 -14.49
C ASN A 55 -2.72 -12.77 -15.14
N SER A 56 -1.78 -11.98 -14.65
CA SER A 56 -0.37 -12.04 -15.08
C SER A 56 0.25 -13.40 -14.76
N TRP A 57 -0.05 -13.96 -13.58
CA TRP A 57 0.52 -15.24 -13.13
C TRP A 57 0.00 -16.45 -13.91
N ILE A 58 -1.26 -16.44 -14.37
CA ILE A 58 -1.83 -17.53 -15.19
C ILE A 58 -1.71 -17.29 -16.69
N LEU A 59 -1.09 -16.19 -17.13
CA LEU A 59 -1.10 -15.73 -18.52
C LEU A 59 -0.69 -16.83 -19.53
N GLN A 60 0.34 -17.61 -19.21
CA GLN A 60 0.83 -18.68 -20.09
C GLN A 60 -0.05 -19.95 -20.06
N ALA A 61 -0.79 -20.15 -18.97
CA ALA A 61 -1.63 -21.34 -18.78
C ALA A 61 -3.04 -21.16 -19.35
N ARG A 62 -3.55 -19.91 -19.39
CA ARG A 62 -4.95 -19.62 -19.74
C ARG A 62 -5.33 -20.01 -21.18
N ASP A 63 -4.38 -19.97 -22.11
CA ASP A 63 -4.60 -20.26 -23.54
C ASP A 63 -4.35 -21.76 -23.86
N LYS A 64 -4.37 -22.62 -22.83
CA LYS A 64 -4.16 -24.07 -22.97
C LYS A 64 -5.45 -24.84 -22.71
N LEU A 65 -5.50 -26.08 -23.17
CA LEU A 65 -6.58 -27.01 -22.82
C LEU A 65 -6.71 -27.14 -21.30
N ILE A 66 -7.94 -27.37 -20.81
CA ILE A 66 -8.25 -27.40 -19.37
C ILE A 66 -7.27 -28.26 -18.57
N PHE A 67 -6.99 -29.47 -19.07
CA PHE A 67 -6.05 -30.38 -18.42
C PHE A 67 -4.64 -29.78 -18.31
N THR A 68 -4.11 -29.26 -19.41
CA THR A 68 -2.79 -28.61 -19.46
C THR A 68 -2.73 -27.36 -18.60
N MET A 69 -3.78 -26.54 -18.61
CA MET A 69 -3.88 -25.33 -17.78
C MET A 69 -3.79 -25.67 -16.29
N LEU A 70 -4.57 -26.65 -15.83
CA LEU A 70 -4.58 -27.09 -14.44
C LEU A 70 -3.22 -27.65 -14.02
N GLU A 71 -2.60 -28.45 -14.88
CA GLU A 71 -1.29 -29.04 -14.60
C GLU A 71 -0.18 -27.97 -14.50
N MET A 72 -0.22 -26.95 -15.38
CA MET A 72 0.69 -25.80 -15.31
C MET A 72 0.50 -25.01 -14.01
N ILE A 73 -0.74 -24.71 -13.63
CA ILE A 73 -1.05 -23.99 -12.39
C ILE A 73 -0.55 -24.79 -11.17
N ARG A 74 -0.80 -26.10 -11.14
CA ARG A 74 -0.35 -27.01 -10.08
C ARG A 74 1.18 -27.00 -9.94
N CYS A 75 1.90 -27.17 -11.05
CA CYS A 75 3.37 -27.12 -11.07
C CYS A 75 3.91 -25.75 -10.60
N ASN A 76 3.28 -24.65 -11.04
CA ASN A 76 3.65 -23.30 -10.62
C ASN A 76 3.45 -23.08 -9.12
N LEU A 77 2.36 -23.58 -8.54
CA LEU A 77 2.12 -23.54 -7.09
C LEU A 77 3.16 -24.34 -6.33
N MET A 78 3.44 -25.57 -6.76
CA MET A 78 4.45 -26.42 -6.13
C MET A 78 5.82 -25.74 -6.09
N ARG A 79 6.29 -25.24 -7.25
CA ARG A 79 7.58 -24.53 -7.34
C ARG A 79 7.59 -23.31 -6.42
N ARG A 80 6.51 -22.52 -6.41
CA ARG A 80 6.41 -21.31 -5.57
C ARG A 80 6.45 -21.65 -4.08
N LEU A 81 5.76 -22.70 -3.66
CA LEU A 81 5.76 -23.16 -2.26
C LEU A 81 7.12 -23.71 -1.85
N GLN A 82 7.76 -24.49 -2.72
CA GLN A 82 9.12 -24.99 -2.51
C GLN A 82 10.11 -23.85 -2.29
N VAL A 83 10.19 -22.89 -3.24
CA VAL A 83 11.10 -21.73 -3.13
C VAL A 83 10.86 -20.96 -1.83
N LYS A 84 9.60 -20.72 -1.45
CA LYS A 84 9.27 -20.04 -0.19
C LYS A 84 9.75 -20.83 1.03
N ARG A 85 9.53 -22.14 1.04
CA ARG A 85 9.96 -23.03 2.13
C ARG A 85 11.48 -23.01 2.28
N ASP A 86 12.20 -23.19 1.18
CA ASP A 86 13.65 -23.25 1.18
C ASP A 86 14.27 -21.90 1.57
N THR A 87 13.69 -20.80 1.08
CA THR A 87 14.10 -19.44 1.49
C THR A 87 13.93 -19.24 3.00
N MET A 88 12.80 -19.67 3.57
CA MET A 88 12.55 -19.52 5.01
C MET A 88 13.38 -20.47 5.87
N ARG A 89 13.78 -21.63 5.34
CA ARG A 89 14.60 -22.61 6.07
C ARG A 89 15.98 -22.06 6.44
N ILE A 90 16.56 -21.23 5.57
CA ILE A 90 17.86 -20.58 5.79
C ILE A 90 17.73 -19.16 6.38
N HIS A 91 16.51 -18.67 6.57
CA HIS A 91 16.26 -17.31 7.03
C HIS A 91 16.30 -17.25 8.55
N GLU A 92 17.38 -16.68 9.09
CA GLU A 92 17.62 -16.63 10.55
C GLU A 92 16.91 -15.47 11.24
N GLN A 93 16.60 -14.40 10.50
CA GLN A 93 16.09 -13.17 11.11
C GLN A 93 14.60 -13.29 11.47
N PRO A 94 14.15 -12.71 12.59
CA PRO A 94 12.74 -12.79 13.01
C PRO A 94 11.78 -12.08 12.04
N ILE A 95 12.31 -11.23 11.16
CA ILE A 95 11.54 -10.45 10.18
C ILE A 95 11.99 -10.84 8.78
N CYS A 96 11.04 -11.20 7.90
CA CYS A 96 11.34 -11.51 6.50
C CYS A 96 11.97 -10.30 5.79
N SER A 97 12.93 -10.55 4.89
CA SER A 97 13.73 -9.50 4.23
C SER A 97 12.90 -8.42 3.55
N LYS A 98 11.75 -8.77 2.94
CA LYS A 98 10.85 -7.78 2.32
C LYS A 98 10.27 -6.79 3.34
N ILE A 99 9.85 -7.27 4.50
CA ILE A 99 9.30 -6.43 5.57
C ILE A 99 10.44 -5.61 6.18
N HIS A 100 11.60 -6.24 6.41
CA HIS A 100 12.79 -5.58 6.92
C HIS A 100 13.24 -4.41 6.03
N ASN A 101 13.31 -4.62 4.71
CA ASN A 101 13.65 -3.58 3.74
C ASN A 101 12.62 -2.43 3.75
N LYS A 102 11.34 -2.75 3.90
CA LYS A 102 10.28 -1.75 4.01
C LYS A 102 10.41 -0.93 5.29
N LEU A 103 10.72 -1.57 6.42
CA LEU A 103 11.00 -0.88 7.69
C LEU A 103 12.23 0.02 7.58
N ASN A 104 13.32 -0.45 6.99
CA ASN A 104 14.54 0.35 6.78
C ASN A 104 14.28 1.56 5.88
N LYS A 105 13.45 1.41 4.83
CA LYS A 105 13.00 2.54 4.01
C LYS A 105 12.27 3.57 4.85
N PHE A 106 11.32 3.17 5.69
CA PHE A 106 10.59 4.10 6.55
C PHE A 106 11.48 4.74 7.63
N LYS A 107 12.42 3.99 8.20
CA LYS A 107 13.43 4.51 9.14
C LYS A 107 14.32 5.58 8.50
N SER A 108 14.64 5.43 7.21
CA SER A 108 15.38 6.45 6.47
C SER A 108 14.53 7.70 6.23
N LEU A 109 13.28 7.52 5.77
CA LEU A 109 12.34 8.61 5.53
C LEU A 109 11.97 9.37 6.82
N SER A 110 11.89 8.69 7.96
CA SER A 110 11.53 9.30 9.24
C SER A 110 12.54 10.34 9.71
N ARG A 111 13.78 10.33 9.20
CA ARG A 111 14.82 11.31 9.52
C ARG A 111 14.43 12.75 9.15
N LYS A 112 13.49 12.93 8.23
CA LYS A 112 12.99 14.25 7.82
C LYS A 112 12.00 14.86 8.82
N TYR A 113 11.54 14.07 9.78
CA TYR A 113 10.47 14.45 10.70
C TYR A 113 11.02 14.67 12.11
N VAL A 114 10.63 15.78 12.72
CA VAL A 114 11.00 16.13 14.10
C VAL A 114 9.74 16.00 14.98
N PRO A 115 9.71 15.02 15.90
CA PRO A 115 8.60 14.87 16.84
C PRO A 115 8.77 15.79 18.05
N MET A 116 7.72 16.51 18.42
CA MET A 116 7.61 17.29 19.66
C MET A 116 6.53 16.68 20.54
N TYR A 117 6.87 16.33 21.77
CA TYR A 117 5.95 15.70 22.71
C TYR A 117 5.02 16.73 23.36
N SER A 118 3.71 16.43 23.38
CA SER A 118 2.66 17.30 23.92
C SER A 118 1.96 16.72 25.16
N GLY A 119 2.38 15.53 25.64
CA GLY A 119 1.71 14.83 26.75
C GLY A 119 0.80 13.67 26.30
N ASN A 120 0.53 12.70 27.18
CA ASN A 120 -0.45 11.61 26.95
C ASN A 120 -0.24 10.80 25.65
N GLY A 121 1.01 10.64 25.22
CA GLY A 121 1.36 9.96 23.96
C GLY A 121 0.99 10.74 22.69
N LEU A 122 0.67 12.04 22.80
CA LEU A 122 0.48 12.95 21.68
C LEU A 122 1.80 13.62 21.28
N PHE A 123 2.02 13.67 19.98
CA PHE A 123 3.17 14.29 19.36
C PHE A 123 2.74 15.19 18.21
N GLN A 124 3.31 16.37 18.15
CA GLN A 124 3.32 17.20 16.95
C GLN A 124 4.56 16.81 16.14
N VAL A 125 4.37 16.29 14.94
CA VAL A 125 5.45 15.84 14.06
C VAL A 125 5.56 16.83 12.90
N ARG A 126 6.69 17.51 12.80
CA ARG A 126 6.95 18.52 11.75
C ARG A 126 7.92 17.96 10.70
N GLU A 127 7.61 18.15 9.42
CA GLU A 127 8.57 18.03 8.33
C GLU A 127 9.29 19.37 8.13
N LEU A 128 10.57 19.35 7.77
CA LEU A 128 11.44 20.54 7.67
C LEU A 128 10.89 21.70 6.82
N ILE A 129 9.96 21.44 5.90
CA ILE A 129 9.56 22.41 4.88
C ILE A 129 8.15 22.97 5.07
N ASP A 130 7.11 22.20 5.48
CA ASP A 130 5.79 22.80 5.80
C ASP A 130 4.75 21.89 6.47
N ASP A 131 4.86 20.56 6.34
CA ASP A 131 3.82 19.68 6.85
C ASP A 131 3.91 19.45 8.37
N GLN A 132 2.77 19.58 9.05
CA GLN A 132 2.61 19.25 10.46
C GLN A 132 1.53 18.19 10.67
N TYR A 133 1.88 17.16 11.44
CA TYR A 133 1.01 16.05 11.75
C TYR A 133 0.81 15.91 13.25
N VAL A 134 -0.40 15.56 13.66
CA VAL A 134 -0.68 15.17 15.05
C VAL A 134 -0.69 13.65 15.10
N VAL A 135 0.21 13.09 15.89
CA VAL A 135 0.35 11.64 16.09
C VAL A 135 0.00 11.30 17.53
N ASN A 136 -0.96 10.40 17.71
CA ASN A 136 -1.32 9.84 19.00
C ASN A 136 -0.89 8.36 19.03
N LEU A 137 0.16 8.06 19.80
CA LEU A 137 0.70 6.70 19.91
C LEU A 137 -0.24 5.77 20.68
N SER A 138 -0.89 6.27 21.74
CA SER A 138 -1.84 5.51 22.57
C SER A 138 -3.04 5.02 21.77
N LYS A 139 -3.59 5.88 20.90
CA LYS A 139 -4.71 5.58 19.99
C LYS A 139 -4.26 5.01 18.65
N ARG A 140 -2.94 4.94 18.39
CA ARG A 140 -2.33 4.53 17.11
C ARG A 140 -2.91 5.30 15.91
N ARG A 141 -3.10 6.62 16.07
CA ARG A 141 -3.69 7.50 15.04
C ARG A 141 -2.72 8.60 14.61
N CYS A 142 -2.79 8.96 13.35
CA CYS A 142 -2.07 10.08 12.74
C CYS A 142 -3.11 10.96 12.03
N SER A 143 -2.97 12.29 12.10
CA SER A 143 -3.82 13.22 11.34
C SER A 143 -3.74 13.02 9.82
N CYS A 144 -2.69 12.34 9.35
CA CYS A 144 -2.52 11.92 7.96
C CYS A 144 -3.46 10.79 7.52
N ASN A 145 -4.12 10.07 8.45
CA ASN A 145 -4.99 8.91 8.17
C ASN A 145 -4.36 7.83 7.25
N ARG A 146 -3.03 7.70 7.26
CA ARG A 146 -2.27 6.65 6.56
C ARG A 146 -1.85 5.50 7.47
#